data_AF-A0A7J8XZ80-F1
#
_entry.id   AF-A0A7J8XZ80-F1
#
_cell.length_a   1.000
_cell.length_b   1.000
_cell.length_c   1.000
_cell.angle_alpha   90.00
_cell.angle_beta   90.00
_cell.angle_gamma   90.00
#
_symmetry.space_group_name_H-M   'P 1'
#
loop_
_entity.id
_entity.type
_entity.pdbx_description
1 polymer ?
#
loop_
_entity_poly.entity_id
_entity_poly.type
_entity_poly.pdbx_seq_one_letter_code
_entity_poly.pdbx_strand_id
1 'polypeptide(L)'
;MQHPCNDCKGTGETINDKDRCPQCKGEKVVQEKKVLEVNVEKGMQNGQKITFPGEADEAPDTVTGDIVFVLQQKDHPKFKRKGDDLFVEHTLTLTEALCGFHFILTHLDGRQLLIKTHPGEVVKPVVLMAIIRLQMNPVHVFVDQFKAINDEGMPMYQRPFMRGKLYIHFTVDFPDSLAPEQCKALEAVLPPRTSVQLTDMELDECEETTLYDVNIEEEMRRKQAQAAQEAYEEDDDMHGGAQRVQCAQQ
;
A
#
# COMPACT_ATOMS: atom_id res chain seq x y z
N MET A 1 54.55 -14.39 -15.39
CA MET A 1 53.51 -13.91 -14.46
C MET A 1 54.21 -13.27 -13.27
N GLN A 2 53.83 -12.06 -12.90
CA GLN A 2 54.41 -11.39 -11.73
C GLN A 2 53.71 -11.92 -10.47
N HIS A 3 54.48 -12.29 -9.46
CA HIS A 3 53.98 -12.78 -8.18
C HIS A 3 54.40 -11.80 -7.07
N PRO A 4 53.59 -11.64 -6.01
CA PRO A 4 53.97 -10.81 -4.87
C PRO A 4 55.27 -11.34 -4.23
N CYS A 5 56.15 -10.43 -3.84
CA CYS A 5 57.42 -10.75 -3.18
C CYS A 5 57.17 -11.56 -1.89
N ASN A 6 57.95 -12.63 -1.66
CA ASN A 6 57.78 -13.48 -0.47
C ASN A 6 58.10 -12.74 0.84
N ASP A 7 59.00 -11.75 0.79
CA ASP A 7 59.48 -11.05 1.99
C ASP A 7 58.56 -9.89 2.37
N CYS A 8 58.18 -9.02 1.42
CA CYS A 8 57.32 -7.86 1.70
C CYS A 8 55.84 -8.08 1.36
N LYS A 9 55.47 -9.22 0.75
CA LYS A 9 54.09 -9.59 0.35
C LYS A 9 53.37 -8.52 -0.47
N GLY A 10 54.13 -7.68 -1.19
CA GLY A 10 53.58 -6.60 -2.01
C GLY A 10 53.42 -5.24 -1.30
N THR A 11 53.76 -5.14 -0.01
CA THR A 11 53.68 -3.87 0.74
C THR A 11 54.88 -2.92 0.49
N GLY A 12 55.98 -3.45 -0.07
CA GLY A 12 57.19 -2.67 -0.34
C GLY A 12 58.10 -2.41 0.87
N GLU A 13 57.63 -2.73 2.07
CA GLU A 13 58.36 -2.54 3.33
C GLU A 13 58.41 -3.84 4.13
N THR A 14 59.43 -4.00 4.98
CA THR A 14 59.56 -5.16 5.89
C THR A 14 59.91 -4.68 7.28
N ILE A 15 59.21 -5.21 8.29
CA ILE A 15 59.39 -4.85 9.70
C ILE A 15 59.99 -6.06 10.43
N ASN A 16 61.10 -5.85 11.14
CA ASN A 16 61.72 -6.86 12.00
C ASN A 16 60.74 -7.32 13.08
N ASP A 17 60.71 -8.61 13.38
CA ASP A 17 59.74 -9.18 14.35
C ASP A 17 59.80 -8.54 15.73
N LYS A 18 60.97 -8.06 16.15
CA LYS A 18 61.16 -7.37 17.44
C LYS A 18 60.52 -5.97 17.49
N ASP A 19 60.37 -5.34 16.32
CA ASP A 19 59.87 -3.97 16.17
C ASP A 19 58.38 -3.95 15.75
N ARG A 20 57.75 -5.13 15.58
CA ARG A 20 56.34 -5.21 15.23
C ARG A 20 55.47 -4.76 16.40
N CYS A 21 54.48 -3.92 16.09
CA CYS A 21 53.49 -3.48 17.06
C CYS A 21 52.76 -4.70 17.66
N PRO A 22 52.66 -4.83 18.99
CA PRO A 22 52.02 -5.99 19.63
C PRO A 22 50.49 -6.03 19.41
N GLN A 23 49.86 -4.88 19.12
CA GLN A 23 48.42 -4.76 18.90
C GLN A 23 48.02 -5.17 17.48
N CYS A 24 48.59 -4.53 16.45
CA CYS A 24 48.24 -4.81 15.05
C CYS A 24 49.14 -5.85 14.37
N LYS A 25 50.24 -6.28 15.02
CA LYS A 25 51.20 -7.27 14.51
C LYS A 25 51.80 -6.94 13.14
N GLY A 26 51.84 -5.66 12.77
CA GLY A 26 52.32 -5.17 11.48
C GLY A 26 51.24 -4.94 10.43
N GLU A 27 49.98 -5.28 10.71
CA GLU A 27 48.84 -5.10 9.80
C GLU A 27 48.30 -3.66 9.77
N LYS A 28 48.85 -2.76 10.61
CA LYS A 28 48.49 -1.34 10.72
C LYS A 28 47.02 -1.04 11.11
N VAL A 29 46.16 -2.05 11.26
CA VAL A 29 44.76 -1.95 11.71
C VAL A 29 44.46 -2.91 12.87
N VAL A 30 43.43 -2.60 13.66
CA VAL A 30 42.91 -3.46 14.74
C VAL A 30 41.38 -3.50 14.70
N GLN A 31 40.78 -4.61 15.10
CA GLN A 31 39.32 -4.71 15.22
C GLN A 31 38.83 -4.04 16.51
N GLU A 32 37.97 -3.05 16.37
CA GLU A 32 37.33 -2.34 17.48
C GLU A 32 35.81 -2.56 17.46
N LYS A 33 35.19 -2.66 18.64
CA LYS A 33 33.73 -2.67 18.79
C LYS A 33 33.29 -1.34 19.36
N LYS A 34 32.58 -0.54 18.56
CA LYS A 34 32.02 0.75 18.95
C LYS A 34 30.50 0.68 18.99
N VAL A 35 29.89 1.31 19.99
CA VAL A 35 28.43 1.44 20.09
C VAL A 35 28.05 2.82 19.57
N LEU A 36 27.18 2.88 18.56
CA LEU A 36 26.65 4.12 18.01
C LEU A 36 25.22 4.33 18.49
N GLU A 37 24.96 5.44 19.18
CA GLU A 37 23.62 5.82 19.62
C GLU A 37 22.91 6.60 18.51
N VAL A 38 21.91 5.98 17.91
CA VAL A 38 21.13 6.58 16.82
C VAL A 38 19.87 7.23 17.40
N ASN A 39 19.85 8.56 17.40
CA ASN A 39 18.69 9.34 17.85
C ASN A 39 17.67 9.51 16.72
N VAL A 40 16.49 8.92 16.89
CA VAL A 40 15.36 9.07 15.96
C VAL A 40 14.47 10.20 16.43
N GLU A 41 14.50 11.32 15.71
CA GLU A 41 13.70 12.50 16.04
C GLU A 41 12.22 12.33 15.66
N LYS A 42 11.37 13.12 16.31
CA LYS A 42 9.93 13.14 16.02
C LYS A 42 9.70 13.61 14.58
N GLY A 43 8.84 12.86 13.87
CA GLY A 43 8.46 13.20 12.50
C GLY A 43 9.40 12.70 11.41
N MET A 44 10.53 12.08 11.77
CA MET A 44 11.40 11.47 10.77
C MET A 44 10.63 10.49 9.88
N GLN A 45 10.94 10.52 8.58
CA GLN A 45 10.21 9.79 7.56
C GLN A 45 10.87 8.47 7.19
N ASN A 46 10.10 7.58 6.57
CA ASN A 46 10.64 6.35 6.00
C ASN A 46 11.72 6.68 4.94
N GLY A 47 12.82 5.94 4.96
CA GLY A 47 13.96 6.14 4.05
C GLY A 47 14.87 7.31 4.42
N GLN A 48 14.57 8.07 5.47
CA GLN A 48 15.43 9.16 5.91
C GLN A 48 16.77 8.63 6.44
N LYS A 49 17.86 9.32 6.09
CA LYS A 49 19.24 8.92 6.37
C LYS A 49 19.79 9.64 7.60
N ILE A 50 20.46 8.90 8.48
CA ILE A 50 21.25 9.43 9.59
C ILE A 50 22.70 9.02 9.34
N THR A 51 23.55 10.01 9.04
CA THR A 51 24.94 9.79 8.67
C THR A 51 25.86 10.04 9.85
N PHE A 52 26.75 9.09 10.09
CA PHE A 52 27.85 9.19 11.02
C PHE A 52 29.16 9.28 10.23
N PRO A 53 29.73 10.49 10.09
CA PRO A 53 30.87 10.71 9.23
C PRO A 53 32.14 10.07 9.80
N GLY A 54 32.91 9.37 8.96
CA GLY A 54 34.18 8.76 9.36
C GLY A 54 34.07 7.60 10.35
N GLU A 55 32.89 6.98 10.46
CA GLU A 55 32.67 5.82 11.35
C GLU A 55 32.75 4.46 10.63
N ALA A 56 33.06 4.43 9.34
CA ALA A 56 33.25 3.17 8.60
C ALA A 56 34.63 2.54 8.87
N ASP A 57 34.95 1.46 8.14
CA ASP A 57 36.25 0.79 8.27
C ASP A 57 37.40 1.75 7.89
N GLU A 58 38.39 1.85 8.77
CA GLU A 58 39.61 2.62 8.56
C GLU A 58 40.73 1.71 8.03
N ALA A 59 41.47 2.22 7.03
CA ALA A 59 42.63 1.54 6.47
C ALA A 59 43.77 2.53 6.25
N PRO A 60 45.04 2.10 6.32
CA PRO A 60 46.18 2.96 6.04
C PRO A 60 46.06 3.58 4.65
N ASP A 61 46.50 4.83 4.53
CA ASP A 61 46.52 5.59 3.27
C ASP A 61 45.14 5.76 2.61
N THR A 62 44.05 5.53 3.35
CA THR A 62 42.66 5.64 2.88
C THR A 62 41.86 6.55 3.81
N VAL A 63 40.93 7.34 3.25
CA VAL A 63 40.00 8.16 4.04
C VAL A 63 38.86 7.27 4.54
N THR A 64 38.57 7.33 5.84
CA THR A 64 37.47 6.58 6.44
C THR A 64 36.12 7.00 5.84
N GLY A 65 35.31 6.01 5.48
CA GLY A 65 33.96 6.23 4.97
C GLY A 65 32.94 6.57 6.07
N ASP A 66 31.68 6.72 5.65
CA ASP A 66 30.57 7.06 6.55
C ASP A 66 29.68 5.84 6.81
N ILE A 67 29.13 5.75 8.03
CA ILE A 67 28.02 4.84 8.31
C ILE A 67 26.71 5.60 8.12
N VAL A 68 25.86 5.09 7.22
CA VAL A 68 24.56 5.70 6.94
C VAL A 68 23.45 4.76 7.40
N PHE A 69 22.75 5.14 8.47
CA PHE A 69 21.54 4.44 8.89
C PHE A 69 20.36 4.94 8.05
N VAL A 70 19.58 4.00 7.52
CA VAL A 70 18.34 4.31 6.77
C VAL A 70 17.17 3.88 7.63
N LEU A 71 16.31 4.84 7.98
CA LEU A 71 15.10 4.56 8.75
C LEU A 71 14.13 3.73 7.92
N GLN A 72 13.63 2.64 8.51
CA GLN A 72 12.60 1.78 7.93
C GLN A 72 11.37 1.86 8.81
N GLN A 73 10.27 2.36 8.24
CA GLN A 73 8.98 2.40 8.92
C GLN A 73 8.40 0.99 8.99
N LYS A 74 8.05 0.56 10.20
CA LYS A 74 7.33 -0.69 10.41
C LYS A 74 5.84 -0.48 10.11
N ASP A 75 5.23 -1.49 9.50
CA ASP A 75 3.79 -1.50 9.29
C ASP A 75 3.04 -1.59 10.63
N HIS A 76 1.95 -0.84 10.74
CA HIS A 76 1.11 -0.83 11.93
C HIS A 76 -0.26 -1.44 11.59
N PRO A 77 -0.84 -2.30 12.46
CA PRO A 77 -2.06 -3.04 12.15
C PRO A 77 -3.29 -2.15 11.90
N LYS A 78 -3.34 -0.96 12.52
CA LYS A 78 -4.48 -0.03 12.41
C LYS A 78 -4.22 1.24 11.62
N PHE A 79 -2.96 1.67 11.53
CA PHE A 79 -2.63 3.01 11.05
C PHE A 79 -1.71 2.88 9.85
N LYS A 80 -2.07 3.54 8.75
CA LYS A 80 -1.21 3.70 7.58
C LYS A 80 -0.70 5.14 7.57
N ARG A 81 0.61 5.34 7.62
CA ARG A 81 1.23 6.68 7.55
C ARG A 81 1.50 7.03 6.09
N LYS A 82 1.11 8.23 5.67
CA LYS A 82 1.47 8.82 4.38
C LYS A 82 1.98 10.25 4.60
N GLY A 83 3.29 10.42 4.53
CA GLY A 83 3.93 11.68 4.89
C GLY A 83 3.72 12.01 6.37
N ASP A 84 3.13 13.16 6.65
CA ASP A 84 2.81 13.61 8.02
C ASP A 84 1.39 13.21 8.45
N ASP A 85 0.61 12.62 7.55
CA ASP A 85 -0.78 12.25 7.80
C ASP A 85 -0.91 10.76 8.18
N LEU A 86 -1.94 10.46 8.98
CA LEU A 86 -2.32 9.11 9.39
C LEU A 86 -3.65 8.72 8.76
N PHE A 87 -3.78 7.46 8.38
CA PHE A 87 -4.98 6.88 7.79
C PHE A 87 -5.42 5.68 8.62
N VAL A 88 -6.70 5.58 8.89
CA VAL A 88 -7.33 4.43 9.56
C VAL A 88 -8.61 4.06 8.84
N GLU A 89 -8.90 2.77 8.78
CA GLU A 89 -10.15 2.24 8.24
C GLU A 89 -11.08 1.89 9.42
N HIS A 90 -12.35 2.26 9.30
CA HIS A 90 -13.36 1.94 10.29
C HIS A 90 -14.65 1.51 9.60
N THR A 91 -15.11 0.31 9.94
CA THR A 91 -16.35 -0.24 9.41
C THR A 91 -17.54 0.20 10.25
N LEU A 92 -18.54 0.75 9.59
CA LEU A 92 -19.83 1.14 10.15
C LEU A 92 -20.91 0.17 9.68
N THR A 93 -21.91 -0.05 10.51
CA THR A 93 -23.16 -0.67 10.06
C THR A 93 -23.96 0.29 9.18
N LEU A 94 -24.85 -0.24 8.33
CA LEU A 94 -25.76 0.60 7.54
C LEU A 94 -26.58 1.56 8.42
N THR A 95 -27.04 1.12 9.59
CA THR A 95 -27.77 1.97 10.54
C THR A 95 -26.91 3.12 11.07
N GLU A 96 -25.66 2.84 11.44
CA GLU A 96 -24.71 3.88 11.88
C GLU A 96 -24.37 4.87 10.77
N ALA A 97 -24.24 4.39 9.53
CA ALA A 97 -23.97 5.23 8.37
C ALA A 97 -25.15 6.19 8.06
N LEU A 98 -26.39 5.76 8.29
CA LEU A 98 -27.61 6.54 8.01
C LEU A 98 -28.09 7.40 9.19
N CYS A 99 -27.99 6.88 10.41
CA CYS A 99 -28.55 7.50 11.61
C CYS A 99 -27.50 8.21 12.48
N GLY A 100 -26.22 8.08 12.11
CA GLY A 100 -25.09 8.62 12.85
C GLY A 100 -24.47 7.59 13.81
N PHE A 101 -23.25 7.87 14.23
CA PHE A 101 -22.45 6.96 15.04
C PHE A 101 -21.61 7.71 16.06
N HIS A 102 -21.15 6.94 17.05
CA HIS A 102 -20.08 7.37 17.94
C HIS A 102 -19.21 6.16 18.27
N PHE A 103 -17.90 6.32 18.18
CA PHE A 103 -16.96 5.28 18.58
C PHE A 103 -15.70 5.90 19.19
N ILE A 104 -14.94 5.06 19.87
CA ILE A 104 -13.68 5.45 20.50
C ILE A 104 -12.54 4.88 19.67
N LEU A 105 -11.64 5.75 19.24
CA LEU A 105 -10.39 5.37 18.58
C LEU A 105 -9.21 5.58 19.54
N THR A 106 -8.47 4.50 19.83
CA THR A 106 -7.19 4.61 20.53
C THR A 106 -6.11 5.10 19.58
N HIS A 107 -5.51 6.26 19.88
CA HIS A 107 -4.43 6.85 19.10
C HIS A 107 -3.07 6.22 19.41
N LEU A 108 -2.04 6.58 18.64
CA LEU A 108 -0.65 6.10 18.82
C LEU A 108 -0.03 6.49 20.16
N ASP A 109 -0.49 7.58 20.77
CA ASP A 109 -0.04 8.05 22.09
C ASP A 109 -0.85 7.44 23.26
N GLY A 110 -1.79 6.53 22.97
CA GLY A 110 -2.65 5.88 23.96
C GLY A 110 -3.87 6.69 24.38
N ARG A 111 -4.04 7.94 23.92
CA ARG A 111 -5.28 8.71 24.15
C ARG A 111 -6.45 8.06 23.43
N GLN A 112 -7.65 8.28 23.97
CA GLN A 112 -8.91 7.85 23.40
C GLN A 112 -9.60 9.04 22.74
N LEU A 113 -9.80 8.98 21.43
CA LEU A 113 -10.51 9.99 20.66
C LEU A 113 -11.97 9.56 20.47
N LEU A 114 -12.90 10.32 21.02
CA LEU A 114 -14.33 10.12 20.77
C LEU A 114 -14.71 10.75 19.43
N ILE A 115 -15.00 9.92 18.45
CA ILE A 115 -15.43 10.36 17.13
C ILE A 115 -16.93 10.20 17.08
N LYS A 116 -17.65 11.28 16.75
CA LYS A 116 -19.11 11.30 16.66
C LYS A 116 -19.55 12.09 15.43
N THR A 117 -20.64 11.67 14.83
CA THR A 117 -21.33 12.47 13.80
C THR A 117 -22.51 13.22 14.39
N HIS A 118 -22.97 14.24 13.67
CA HIS A 118 -24.21 14.90 14.02
C HIS A 118 -25.39 14.02 13.60
N PRO A 119 -26.49 13.97 14.39
CA PRO A 119 -27.71 13.28 13.96
C PRO A 119 -28.19 13.80 12.60
N GLY A 120 -28.46 12.89 11.67
CA GLY A 120 -28.88 13.22 10.29
C GLY A 120 -27.73 13.39 9.28
N GLU A 121 -26.47 13.30 9.71
CA GLU A 121 -25.33 13.28 8.80
C GLU A 121 -25.11 11.86 8.25
N VAL A 122 -25.35 11.69 6.94
CA VAL A 122 -25.18 10.39 6.26
C VAL A 122 -23.74 10.22 5.78
N VAL A 123 -23.12 9.10 6.16
CA VAL A 123 -21.86 8.64 5.56
C VAL A 123 -22.20 7.75 4.37
N LYS A 124 -21.72 8.13 3.19
CA LYS A 124 -21.95 7.32 1.98
C LYS A 124 -20.80 6.34 1.81
N PRO A 125 -21.07 5.08 1.48
CA PRO A 125 -20.02 4.14 1.15
C PRO A 125 -19.24 4.65 -0.08
N VAL A 126 -17.96 4.30 -0.14
CA VAL A 126 -17.17 4.48 -1.36
C VAL A 126 -17.68 3.48 -2.39
N VAL A 127 -18.60 3.94 -3.24
CA VAL A 127 -18.96 3.22 -4.46
C VAL A 127 -18.01 3.73 -5.53
N LEU A 128 -17.22 2.82 -6.11
CA LEU A 128 -16.38 3.08 -7.29
C LEU A 128 -17.31 3.35 -8.49
N MET A 129 -17.93 4.53 -8.54
CA MET A 129 -18.75 4.91 -9.68
C MET A 129 -17.83 5.30 -10.83
N ALA A 130 -17.64 4.38 -11.78
CA ALA A 130 -17.20 4.72 -13.12
C ALA A 130 -18.20 5.74 -13.71
N ILE A 131 -17.78 7.00 -13.77
CA ILE A 131 -18.61 8.10 -14.25
C ILE A 131 -18.72 7.97 -15.78
N ILE A 132 -19.82 7.42 -16.29
CA ILE A 132 -20.29 7.71 -17.65
C ILE A 132 -21.17 8.96 -17.54
N ARG A 133 -20.58 10.12 -17.85
CA ARG A 133 -21.26 11.43 -17.87
C ARG A 133 -22.06 11.58 -19.16
N LEU A 134 -23.38 11.62 -19.07
CA LEU A 134 -24.22 12.32 -20.06
C LEU A 134 -25.22 13.23 -19.35
N GLN A 135 -24.92 14.53 -19.45
CA GLN A 135 -25.75 15.73 -19.34
C GLN A 135 -26.40 16.20 -18.01
N MET A 136 -26.13 17.50 -17.75
CA MET A 136 -26.88 18.51 -16.99
C MET A 136 -26.94 18.39 -15.44
N ASN A 137 -25.81 18.73 -14.80
CA ASN A 137 -25.54 19.29 -13.44
C ASN A 137 -26.54 19.03 -12.28
N PRO A 138 -26.07 18.50 -11.13
CA PRO A 138 -25.01 19.16 -10.35
C PRO A 138 -23.74 18.34 -10.17
N VAL A 139 -22.68 19.06 -9.82
CA VAL A 139 -21.34 18.56 -9.49
C VAL A 139 -21.43 17.66 -8.26
N HIS A 140 -21.64 16.36 -8.46
CA HIS A 140 -21.29 15.37 -7.46
C HIS A 140 -19.76 15.37 -7.37
N VAL A 141 -19.21 16.18 -6.47
CA VAL A 141 -17.85 15.95 -6.02
C VAL A 141 -17.92 14.62 -5.24
N PHE A 142 -17.70 13.51 -5.95
CA PHE A 142 -17.35 12.24 -5.34
C PHE A 142 -15.97 12.44 -4.72
N VAL A 143 -15.93 13.06 -3.55
CA VAL A 143 -14.75 13.06 -2.69
C VAL A 143 -14.72 11.68 -2.07
N ASP A 144 -13.63 10.93 -2.26
CA ASP A 144 -13.30 9.79 -1.40
C ASP A 144 -13.66 10.16 0.04
N GLN A 145 -14.55 9.39 0.70
CA GLN A 145 -15.14 9.82 1.98
C GLN A 145 -14.21 9.63 3.17
N PHE A 146 -13.02 10.23 3.10
CA PHE A 146 -12.18 10.42 4.26
C PHE A 146 -12.74 11.57 5.08
N LYS A 147 -13.08 11.33 6.35
CA LYS A 147 -13.23 12.43 7.32
C LYS A 147 -11.88 12.70 7.97
N ALA A 148 -11.54 13.97 8.12
CA ALA A 148 -10.27 14.39 8.69
C ALA A 148 -10.45 14.95 10.11
N ILE A 149 -9.54 14.58 11.00
CA ILE A 149 -9.34 15.20 12.30
C ILE A 149 -8.03 15.97 12.22
N ASN A 150 -8.10 17.29 12.41
CA ASN A 150 -6.92 18.15 12.38
C ASN A 150 -6.02 17.85 13.58
N ASP A 151 -4.71 18.04 13.41
CA ASP A 151 -3.67 17.93 14.44
C ASP A 151 -3.52 16.55 15.12
N GLU A 152 -4.18 15.51 14.59
CA GLU A 152 -4.09 14.14 15.08
C GLU A 152 -3.26 13.22 14.15
N GLY A 153 -2.50 13.79 13.20
CA GLY A 153 -1.51 13.06 12.40
C GLY A 153 -0.15 12.90 13.09
N MET A 154 0.89 12.67 12.29
CA MET A 154 2.27 12.57 12.77
C MET A 154 2.89 13.96 12.98
N PRO A 155 3.83 14.12 13.92
CA PRO A 155 4.63 15.34 14.03
C PRO A 155 5.41 15.62 12.74
N MET A 156 5.52 16.88 12.36
CA MET A 156 6.37 17.27 11.22
C MET A 156 7.83 17.30 11.65
N TYR A 157 8.72 16.72 10.83
CA TYR A 157 10.16 16.76 11.07
C TYR A 157 10.64 18.22 11.19
N GLN A 158 11.55 18.50 12.13
CA GLN A 158 12.02 19.84 12.53
C GLN A 158 10.97 20.80 13.12
N ARG A 159 9.68 20.48 13.02
CA ARG A 159 8.57 21.28 13.55
C ARG A 159 7.64 20.39 14.39
N PRO A 160 8.11 19.84 15.52
CA PRO A 160 7.42 18.79 16.26
C PRO A 160 6.10 19.24 16.91
N PHE A 161 5.87 20.55 17.03
CA PHE A 161 4.62 21.13 17.53
C PHE A 161 3.53 21.18 16.47
N MET A 162 3.88 21.06 15.18
CA MET A 162 2.91 20.93 14.10
C MET A 162 2.71 19.46 13.78
N ARG A 163 1.45 19.06 13.62
CA ARG A 163 1.06 17.70 13.28
C ARG A 163 0.27 17.69 11.98
N GLY A 164 0.35 16.58 11.25
CA GLY A 164 -0.54 16.33 10.14
C GLY A 164 -1.97 16.04 10.61
N LYS A 165 -2.77 15.46 9.72
CA LYS A 165 -4.15 15.10 9.96
C LYS A 165 -4.31 13.59 10.14
N LEU A 166 -5.36 13.20 10.84
CA LEU A 166 -5.85 11.82 10.85
C LEU A 166 -7.04 11.72 9.90
N TYR A 167 -6.93 10.90 8.89
CA TYR A 167 -8.00 10.56 7.97
C TYR A 167 -8.63 9.23 8.35
N ILE A 168 -9.95 9.21 8.43
CA ILE A 168 -10.74 8.02 8.71
C ILE A 168 -11.50 7.65 7.45
N HIS A 169 -11.21 6.48 6.92
CA HIS A 169 -11.93 5.86 5.82
C HIS A 169 -13.06 5.01 6.38
N PHE A 170 -14.30 5.33 6.02
CA PHE A 170 -15.46 4.58 6.47
C PHE A 170 -15.91 3.58 5.41
N THR A 171 -15.96 2.31 5.80
CA THR A 171 -16.62 1.24 5.05
C THR A 171 -17.98 0.98 5.67
N VAL A 172 -18.97 0.56 4.86
CA VAL A 172 -20.32 0.28 5.34
C VAL A 172 -20.65 -1.18 5.13
N ASP A 173 -20.93 -1.89 6.22
CA ASP A 173 -21.43 -3.26 6.20
C ASP A 173 -22.96 -3.24 6.02
N PHE A 174 -23.40 -3.86 4.92
CA PHE A 174 -24.82 -4.05 4.61
C PHE A 174 -25.31 -5.37 5.21
N PRO A 175 -26.59 -5.44 5.63
CA PRO A 175 -27.19 -6.69 6.06
C PRO A 175 -27.32 -7.66 4.88
N ASP A 176 -27.14 -8.96 5.14
CA ASP A 176 -27.24 -10.01 4.11
C ASP A 176 -28.64 -10.10 3.48
N SER A 177 -29.69 -9.82 4.26
CA SER A 177 -31.09 -9.84 3.79
C SER A 177 -31.98 -8.94 4.64
N LEU A 178 -33.14 -8.56 4.09
CA LEU A 178 -34.16 -7.75 4.75
C LEU A 178 -35.52 -8.42 4.62
N ALA A 179 -36.30 -8.43 5.70
CA ALA A 179 -37.68 -8.92 5.70
C ALA A 179 -38.60 -7.95 4.93
N PRO A 180 -39.69 -8.42 4.30
CA PRO A 180 -40.62 -7.57 3.55
C PRO A 180 -41.19 -6.39 4.35
N GLU A 181 -41.42 -6.58 5.65
CA GLU A 181 -41.89 -5.53 6.56
C GLU A 181 -40.83 -4.44 6.76
N GLN A 182 -39.54 -4.81 6.82
CA GLN A 182 -38.42 -3.87 6.92
C GLN A 182 -38.27 -3.09 5.63
N CYS A 183 -38.45 -3.73 4.46
CA CYS A 183 -38.44 -3.05 3.16
C CYS A 183 -39.51 -1.97 3.07
N LYS A 184 -40.75 -2.27 3.51
CA LYS A 184 -41.84 -1.28 3.56
C LYS A 184 -41.51 -0.10 4.49
N ALA A 185 -40.90 -0.38 5.64
CA ALA A 185 -40.48 0.66 6.57
C ALA A 185 -39.38 1.57 5.99
N LEU A 186 -38.42 0.99 5.26
CA LEU A 186 -37.36 1.73 4.58
C LEU A 186 -37.90 2.58 3.43
N GLU A 187 -38.85 2.08 2.65
CA GLU A 187 -39.50 2.85 1.56
C GLU A 187 -40.26 4.08 2.06
N ALA A 188 -40.76 4.05 3.29
CA ALA A 188 -41.43 5.20 3.88
C ALA A 188 -40.48 6.34 4.27
N VAL A 189 -39.19 6.05 4.46
CA VAL A 189 -38.20 7.02 4.98
C VAL A 189 -37.10 7.38 4.00
N LEU A 190 -36.75 6.48 3.07
CA LEU A 190 -35.72 6.69 2.06
C LEU A 190 -36.29 7.41 0.82
N PRO A 191 -35.43 8.00 -0.04
CA PRO A 191 -35.85 8.58 -1.29
C PRO A 191 -36.69 7.60 -2.14
N PRO A 192 -37.70 8.10 -2.87
CA PRO A 192 -38.58 7.24 -3.64
C PRO A 192 -37.78 6.46 -4.69
N ARG A 193 -38.23 5.23 -4.97
CA ARG A 193 -37.68 4.40 -6.05
C ARG A 193 -37.75 5.20 -7.35
N THR A 194 -36.67 5.22 -8.10
CA THR A 194 -36.68 5.74 -9.48
C THR A 194 -37.59 4.84 -10.30
N SER A 195 -38.83 5.28 -10.53
CA SER A 195 -39.75 4.54 -11.40
C SER A 195 -39.37 4.80 -12.85
N VAL A 196 -38.84 3.79 -13.53
CA VAL A 196 -38.90 3.77 -14.99
C VAL A 196 -40.34 3.39 -15.32
N GLN A 197 -41.14 4.36 -15.78
CA GLN A 197 -42.48 4.05 -16.26
C GLN A 197 -42.36 3.47 -17.67
N LEU A 198 -42.18 2.16 -17.74
CA LEU A 198 -42.36 1.41 -18.97
C LEU A 198 -43.84 1.11 -19.13
N THR A 199 -44.37 1.32 -20.32
CA THR A 199 -45.71 0.89 -20.70
C THR A 199 -45.77 -0.63 -20.79
N ASP A 200 -46.97 -1.22 -20.65
CA ASP A 200 -47.16 -2.68 -20.77
C ASP A 200 -46.64 -3.23 -22.12
N MET A 201 -46.73 -2.43 -23.19
CA MET A 201 -46.15 -2.79 -24.50
C MET A 201 -44.62 -2.83 -24.48
N GLU A 202 -43.97 -1.90 -23.76
CA GLU A 202 -42.51 -1.89 -23.62
C GLU A 202 -42.01 -3.02 -22.71
N LEU A 203 -42.82 -3.43 -21.72
CA LEU A 203 -42.52 -4.56 -20.84
C LEU A 203 -42.67 -5.90 -21.56
N ASP A 204 -43.68 -6.07 -22.42
CA ASP A 204 -43.89 -7.27 -23.23
C ASP A 204 -42.78 -7.49 -24.28
N GLU A 205 -42.10 -6.41 -24.70
CA GLU A 205 -40.93 -6.48 -25.59
C GLU A 205 -39.61 -6.77 -24.84
N CYS A 206 -39.62 -6.75 -23.50
CA CYS A 206 -38.44 -7.03 -22.69
C CYS A 206 -38.27 -8.53 -22.39
N GLU A 207 -37.08 -9.06 -22.61
CA GLU A 207 -36.73 -10.40 -22.14
C GLU A 207 -36.50 -10.40 -20.63
N GLU A 208 -37.25 -11.21 -19.88
CA GLU A 208 -37.04 -11.39 -18.44
C GLU A 208 -35.67 -12.05 -18.22
N THR A 209 -34.85 -11.42 -17.38
CA THR A 209 -33.52 -11.91 -17.03
C THR A 209 -33.39 -12.07 -15.53
N THR A 210 -32.65 -13.10 -15.11
CA THR A 210 -32.34 -13.34 -13.70
C THR A 210 -30.91 -12.91 -13.43
N LEU A 211 -30.73 -12.12 -12.38
CA LEU A 211 -29.41 -11.71 -11.91
C LEU A 211 -28.86 -12.74 -10.92
N TYR A 212 -27.56 -12.99 -10.99
CA TYR A 212 -26.83 -13.82 -10.04
C TYR A 212 -25.54 -13.11 -9.62
N ASP A 213 -25.07 -13.40 -8.42
CA ASP A 213 -23.84 -12.81 -7.89
C ASP A 213 -22.62 -13.39 -8.64
N VAL A 214 -21.73 -12.49 -9.08
CA VAL A 214 -20.51 -12.86 -9.81
C VAL A 214 -19.29 -12.28 -9.11
N ASN A 215 -18.32 -13.15 -8.79
CA ASN A 215 -16.98 -12.70 -8.48
C ASN A 215 -16.21 -12.43 -9.78
N ILE A 216 -16.00 -11.15 -10.09
CA ILE A 216 -15.38 -10.71 -11.34
C ILE A 216 -13.92 -11.20 -11.47
N GLU A 217 -13.17 -11.27 -10.37
CA GLU A 217 -11.78 -11.74 -10.43
C GLU A 217 -11.70 -13.21 -10.84
N GLU A 218 -12.59 -14.03 -10.28
CA GLU A 218 -12.69 -15.45 -10.59
C GLU A 218 -13.16 -15.67 -12.04
N GLU A 219 -14.15 -14.90 -12.48
CA GLU A 219 -14.66 -14.93 -13.84
C GLU A 219 -13.59 -14.54 -14.87
N MET A 220 -12.80 -13.50 -14.59
CA MET A 220 -11.69 -13.07 -15.45
C MET A 220 -10.58 -14.12 -15.52
N ARG A 221 -10.27 -14.77 -14.40
CA ARG A 221 -9.30 -15.86 -14.35
C ARG A 221 -9.77 -17.07 -15.14
N ARG A 222 -11.06 -17.41 -15.06
CA ARG A 222 -11.67 -18.49 -15.86
C ARG A 222 -11.59 -18.19 -17.36
N LYS A 223 -11.91 -16.96 -17.76
CA LYS A 223 -11.83 -16.51 -19.17
C LYS A 223 -10.39 -16.52 -19.71
N GLN A 224 -9.41 -16.09 -18.92
CA GLN A 224 -8.00 -16.15 -19.33
C GLN A 224 -7.52 -17.60 -19.50
N ALA A 225 -7.96 -18.51 -18.63
CA ALA A 225 -7.63 -19.93 -18.75
C ALA A 225 -8.26 -20.56 -20.01
N GLN A 226 -9.52 -20.22 -20.32
CA GLN A 226 -10.20 -20.68 -21.54
C GLN A 226 -9.53 -20.12 -22.80
N ALA A 227 -9.22 -18.82 -22.85
CA ALA A 227 -8.54 -18.22 -24.00
C ALA A 227 -7.14 -18.81 -24.21
N ALA A 228 -6.42 -19.15 -23.14
CA ALA A 228 -5.16 -19.86 -23.24
C ALA A 228 -5.36 -21.27 -23.83
N GLN A 229 -6.39 -21.99 -23.38
CA GLN A 229 -6.68 -23.35 -23.84
C GLN A 229 -7.12 -23.39 -25.31
N GLU A 230 -7.96 -22.46 -25.75
CA GLU A 230 -8.38 -22.31 -27.16
C GLU A 230 -7.19 -22.01 -28.09
N ALA A 231 -6.22 -21.22 -27.63
CA ALA A 231 -4.99 -20.93 -28.39
C ALA A 231 -4.07 -22.16 -28.55
N TYR A 232 -4.17 -23.17 -27.68
CA TYR A 232 -3.44 -24.44 -27.83
C TYR A 232 -4.19 -25.48 -28.67
N GLU A 233 -5.52 -25.39 -28.75
CA GLU A 233 -6.34 -26.28 -29.59
C GLU A 233 -6.30 -25.88 -31.08
N GLU A 234 -6.16 -24.58 -31.40
CA GLU A 234 -6.09 -24.09 -32.79
C GLU A 234 -4.80 -24.51 -33.53
N ASP A 235 -3.72 -24.85 -32.81
CA ASP A 235 -2.43 -25.28 -33.38
C ASP A 235 -2.39 -26.79 -33.72
N ASP A 236 -3.33 -27.61 -33.22
CA ASP A 236 -3.39 -29.06 -33.50
C ASP A 236 -4.24 -29.41 -34.74
N ASP A 237 -5.01 -28.44 -35.27
CA ASP A 237 -5.85 -28.63 -36.47
C ASP A 237 -5.18 -28.20 -37.81
N MET A 238 -3.90 -27.78 -37.80
CA MET A 238 -3.11 -27.49 -39.01
C MET A 238 -2.17 -28.63 -39.40
N HIS A 239 -2.69 -29.85 -39.49
CA HIS A 239 -2.01 -31.00 -40.10
C HIS A 239 -2.62 -31.39 -41.44
N GLY A 240 -2.39 -30.54 -42.45
CA GLY A 240 -2.67 -30.82 -43.86
C GLY A 240 -1.59 -30.30 -44.79
N GLY A 241 -0.52 -31.06 -44.99
CA GLY A 241 0.38 -30.89 -46.14
C GLY A 241 1.85 -30.65 -45.81
N ALA A 242 2.58 -31.72 -45.53
CA ALA A 242 4.02 -31.73 -45.46
C ALA A 242 4.65 -31.36 -46.82
N GLN A 243 5.54 -30.37 -46.86
CA GLN A 243 6.52 -30.24 -47.92
C GLN A 243 7.92 -30.08 -47.31
N ARG A 244 8.62 -31.22 -47.22
CA ARG A 244 10.00 -31.33 -46.73
C ARG A 244 10.95 -30.67 -47.72
N VAL A 245 11.74 -29.71 -47.27
CA VAL A 245 12.89 -29.18 -48.01
C VAL A 245 14.16 -29.60 -47.28
N GLN A 246 14.95 -30.48 -47.90
CA GLN A 246 16.29 -30.83 -47.43
C GLN A 246 17.30 -29.85 -48.04
N CYS A 247 18.07 -29.16 -47.19
CA CYS A 247 19.28 -28.47 -47.61
C CYS A 247 20.49 -29.33 -47.24
N ALA A 248 21.26 -29.73 -48.25
CA ALA A 248 22.56 -30.37 -48.10
C ALA A 248 23.63 -29.33 -47.77
N GLN A 249 24.51 -29.64 -46.82
CA GLN A 249 25.72 -28.87 -46.55
C GLN A 249 26.83 -29.27 -47.54
N GLN A 250 27.48 -28.26 -48.11
CA GLN A 250 28.90 -28.27 -48.49
C GLN A 250 29.58 -27.08 -47.83
#